data_AF-A0A444RT95-F1
#
_entry.id   AF-A0A444RT95-F1
#
_cell.length_a   1.000
_cell.length_b   1.000
_cell.length_c   1.000
_cell.angle_alpha   90.00
_cell.angle_beta   90.00
_cell.angle_gamma   90.00
#
_symmetry.space_group_name_H-M   'P 1'
#
loop_
_entity.id
_entity.type
_entity.pdbx_description
1 polymer ?
#
loop_
_entity_poly.entity_id
_entity_poly.type
_entity_poly.pdbx_seq_one_letter_code
_entity_poly.pdbx_strand_id
1 'polypeptide(L)'
;MILHVLTASTAHAQLLLKCAFQSGFRESGALNITTANDSPITPLVAVRTMGLSFESLIGVESEAGRREAIVSTSYLKTLLDIGNDRFVENDKRIARFRSALRDAVTGRPAKVGENGVDWEDPAARKERKRAEGLRRQAEMATAGRVGSVAGKHNESASDQDNDLHGDNALKGLF
;
A
#
# COMPACT_ATOMS: atom_id res chain seq x y z
N MET A 1 10.64 18.00 -8.77
CA MET A 1 9.94 18.09 -10.08
C MET A 1 8.77 19.06 -10.01
N ILE A 2 8.59 19.87 -11.06
CA ILE A 2 7.35 20.62 -11.34
C ILE A 2 6.95 20.27 -12.77
N LEU A 3 5.72 19.76 -12.95
CA LEU A 3 5.18 19.39 -14.26
C LEU A 3 3.77 19.95 -14.39
N HIS A 4 3.50 20.69 -15.46
CA HIS A 4 2.17 21.17 -15.80
C HIS A 4 1.60 20.30 -16.94
N VAL A 5 0.41 19.76 -16.74
CA VAL A 5 -0.28 18.88 -17.70
C VAL A 5 -1.66 19.42 -17.98
N LEU A 6 -1.94 19.79 -19.23
CA LEU A 6 -3.30 20.10 -19.64
C LEU A 6 -4.07 18.78 -19.84
N THR A 7 -5.22 18.66 -19.20
CA THR A 7 -6.00 17.42 -19.23
C THR A 7 -7.26 17.57 -20.08
N ALA A 8 -7.64 16.49 -20.78
CA ALA A 8 -8.77 16.49 -21.71
C ALA A 8 -10.14 16.62 -21.00
N SER A 9 -10.20 16.31 -19.70
CA SER A 9 -11.41 16.47 -18.89
C SER A 9 -11.08 16.43 -17.39
N THR A 10 -12.04 16.81 -16.56
CA THR A 10 -11.95 16.70 -15.10
C THR A 10 -11.69 15.27 -14.62
N ALA A 11 -12.21 14.25 -15.31
CA ALA A 11 -11.95 12.85 -14.98
C ALA A 11 -10.45 12.50 -15.14
N HIS A 12 -9.83 12.95 -16.24
CA HIS A 12 -8.39 12.77 -16.47
C HIS A 12 -7.56 13.55 -15.43
N ALA A 13 -7.98 14.76 -15.07
CA ALA A 13 -7.35 15.54 -14.01
C ALA A 13 -7.35 14.79 -12.66
N GLN A 14 -8.50 14.23 -12.28
CA GLN A 14 -8.63 13.44 -11.05
C GLN A 14 -7.78 12.17 -11.06
N LEU A 15 -7.70 11.47 -12.20
CA LEU A 15 -6.83 10.31 -12.36
C LEU A 15 -5.35 10.68 -12.16
N LEU A 16 -4.91 11.75 -12.81
CA LEU A 16 -3.54 12.24 -12.73
C LEU A 16 -3.17 12.66 -11.30
N LEU A 17 -4.06 13.39 -10.61
CA LEU A 17 -3.88 13.81 -9.23
C LEU A 17 -3.79 12.61 -8.27
N LYS A 18 -4.62 11.58 -8.45
CA LYS A 18 -4.54 10.34 -7.67
C LYS A 18 -3.16 9.68 -7.81
N CYS A 19 -2.66 9.55 -9.04
CA CYS A 19 -1.32 8.99 -9.31
C CYS A 19 -0.22 9.85 -8.66
N ALA A 20 -0.34 11.18 -8.76
CA ALA A 20 0.59 12.13 -8.17
C ALA A 20 0.65 11.99 -6.64
N PHE A 21 -0.50 11.98 -5.96
CA PHE A 21 -0.57 11.86 -4.51
C PHE A 21 -0.04 10.52 -3.99
N GLN A 22 -0.38 9.41 -4.65
CA GLN A 22 0.15 8.08 -4.31
C GLN A 22 1.67 7.99 -4.46
N SER A 23 2.25 8.81 -5.35
CA SER A 23 3.68 8.82 -5.63
C SER A 23 4.48 9.81 -4.79
N GLY A 24 3.81 10.59 -3.93
CA GLY A 24 4.44 11.54 -3.00
C GLY A 24 4.43 13.01 -3.45
N PHE A 25 3.68 13.36 -4.50
CA PHE A 25 3.54 14.75 -4.98
C PHE A 25 2.33 15.43 -4.31
N ARG A 26 2.41 15.63 -2.99
CA ARG A 26 1.27 16.09 -2.15
C ARG A 26 0.79 17.51 -2.42
N GLU A 27 1.63 18.36 -3.01
CA GLU A 27 1.27 19.75 -3.38
C GLU A 27 0.72 19.87 -4.80
N SER A 28 0.36 18.74 -5.40
CA SER A 28 -0.26 18.75 -6.73
C SER A 28 -1.67 19.31 -6.67
N GLY A 29 -2.07 20.04 -7.71
CA GLY A 29 -3.38 20.68 -7.79
C GLY A 29 -3.85 20.89 -9.22
N ALA A 30 -5.14 21.16 -9.40
CA ALA A 30 -5.73 21.51 -10.68
C ALA A 30 -6.15 22.99 -10.70
N LEU A 31 -5.91 23.64 -11.84
CA LEU A 31 -6.30 25.01 -12.16
C LEU A 31 -7.37 24.98 -13.25
N ASN A 32 -8.12 26.08 -13.38
CA ASN A 32 -9.15 26.27 -14.41
C ASN A 32 -10.26 25.19 -14.36
N ILE A 33 -10.76 24.92 -13.16
CA ILE A 33 -11.82 23.92 -12.91
C ILE A 33 -13.25 24.47 -13.11
N THR A 34 -13.38 25.75 -13.45
CA THR A 34 -14.66 26.42 -13.73
C THR A 34 -14.74 26.82 -15.20
N THR A 35 -15.95 26.75 -15.75
CA THR A 35 -16.25 27.20 -17.11
C THR A 35 -16.40 28.72 -17.15
N ALA A 36 -15.70 29.39 -18.06
CA ALA A 36 -16.01 30.78 -18.41
C ALA A 36 -17.18 30.87 -19.43
N ASN A 37 -17.42 29.81 -20.19
CA ASN A 37 -18.44 29.65 -21.25
C ASN A 37 -18.91 28.18 -21.30
N ASP A 38 -19.91 27.83 -22.12
CA ASP A 38 -20.39 26.43 -22.38
C ASP A 38 -19.34 25.49 -23.04
N SER A 39 -18.05 25.81 -22.96
CA SER A 39 -16.96 24.98 -23.43
C SER A 39 -16.61 23.87 -22.44
N PRO A 40 -16.15 22.70 -22.92
CA PRO A 40 -15.71 21.62 -22.04
C PRO A 40 -14.51 22.04 -21.17
N ILE A 41 -14.58 21.72 -19.87
CA ILE A 41 -13.53 22.02 -18.90
C ILE A 41 -12.30 21.15 -19.20
N THR A 42 -11.15 21.80 -19.40
CA THR A 42 -9.85 21.15 -19.61
C THR A 42 -8.87 21.62 -18.53
N PRO A 43 -8.90 21.01 -17.33
CA PRO A 43 -8.10 21.50 -16.21
C PRO A 43 -6.59 21.39 -16.49
N LEU A 44 -5.83 22.39 -16.02
CA LEU A 44 -4.37 22.33 -15.99
C LEU A 44 -3.93 21.77 -14.64
N VAL A 45 -3.30 20.60 -14.63
CA VAL A 45 -2.79 19.97 -13.40
C VAL A 45 -1.33 20.31 -13.21
N ALA A 46 -0.99 20.91 -12.07
CA ALA A 46 0.37 21.11 -11.60
C ALA A 46 0.77 19.96 -10.68
N VAL A 47 1.71 19.11 -11.12
CA VAL A 47 2.32 18.05 -10.30
C VAL A 47 3.58 18.61 -9.65
N ARG A 48 3.56 18.72 -8.31
CA ARG A 48 4.61 19.40 -7.53
C ARG A 48 5.13 18.54 -6.39
N THR A 49 6.43 18.66 -6.14
CA THR A 49 7.12 17.90 -5.11
C THR A 49 7.18 18.70 -3.82
N MET A 50 6.64 18.13 -2.74
CA MET A 50 6.78 18.70 -1.40
C MET A 50 7.99 18.08 -0.67
N GLY A 51 8.68 18.88 0.13
CA GLY A 51 9.63 18.39 1.14
C GLY A 51 10.99 17.94 0.58
N LEU A 52 11.27 18.24 -0.68
CA LEU A 52 12.59 18.08 -1.29
C LEU A 52 13.27 19.42 -1.60
N SER A 53 12.58 20.55 -1.38
CA SER A 53 13.24 21.85 -1.33
C SER A 53 14.29 21.84 -0.21
N PHE A 54 15.44 22.41 -0.52
CA PHE A 54 16.55 22.50 0.41
C PHE A 54 17.24 23.84 0.19
N GLU A 55 17.18 24.66 1.22
CA GLU A 55 17.68 26.02 1.21
C GLU A 55 18.54 26.20 2.46
N SER A 56 19.72 26.79 2.29
CA SER A 56 20.62 27.12 3.39
C SER A 56 21.40 28.38 3.05
N LEU A 57 21.58 29.25 4.04
CA LEU A 57 22.41 30.45 3.91
C LEU A 57 23.89 30.03 3.97
N ILE A 58 24.62 30.25 2.88
CA ILE A 58 26.05 29.87 2.77
C ILE A 58 27.00 31.07 2.68
N GLY A 59 26.46 32.27 2.50
CA GLY A 59 27.25 33.48 2.34
C GLY A 59 26.41 34.74 2.44
N VAL A 60 27.10 35.86 2.57
CA VAL A 60 26.51 37.20 2.62
C VAL A 60 27.28 38.12 1.68
N GLU A 61 26.67 39.24 1.32
CA GLU A 61 27.37 40.33 0.65
C GLU A 61 27.77 41.37 1.71
N SER A 62 29.05 41.70 1.75
CA SER A 62 29.58 42.75 2.63
C SER A 62 29.14 44.14 2.18
N GLU A 63 29.25 45.13 3.06
CA GLU A 63 28.98 46.54 2.72
C GLU A 63 29.83 47.08 1.56
N ALA A 64 31.00 46.46 1.31
CA ALA A 64 31.87 46.77 0.19
C ALA A 64 31.48 46.06 -1.13
N GLY A 65 30.33 45.38 -1.17
CA GLY A 65 29.84 44.64 -2.33
C GLY A 65 30.58 43.33 -2.62
N ARG A 66 31.40 42.83 -1.68
CA ARG A 66 32.09 41.53 -1.84
C ARG A 66 31.24 40.41 -1.26
N ARG A 67 31.14 39.30 -1.98
CA ARG A 67 30.48 38.07 -1.51
C ARG A 67 31.44 37.25 -0.65
N GLU A 68 31.03 36.99 0.58
CA GLU A 68 31.82 36.30 1.59
C GLU A 68 31.09 35.03 2.03
N ALA A 69 31.77 33.89 2.00
CA ALA A 69 31.24 32.64 2.52
C ALA A 69 31.24 32.68 4.05
N ILE A 70 30.12 32.34 4.67
CA ILE A 70 29.98 32.33 6.14
C ILE A 70 30.06 30.92 6.73
N VAL A 71 30.32 29.92 5.87
CA VAL A 71 30.35 28.50 6.24
C VAL A 71 31.64 27.85 5.77
N SER A 72 32.05 26.79 6.44
CA SER A 72 33.25 26.02 6.07
C SER A 72 33.02 25.18 4.81
N THR A 73 34.10 24.80 4.13
CA THR A 73 34.03 23.85 3.01
C THR A 73 33.42 22.51 3.42
N SER A 74 33.71 22.03 4.64
CA SER A 74 33.12 20.80 5.16
C SER A 74 31.59 20.90 5.30
N TYR A 75 31.08 22.07 5.70
CA TYR A 75 29.65 22.31 5.77
C TYR A 75 29.02 22.33 4.37
N LEU A 76 29.65 22.98 3.39
CA LEU A 76 29.20 22.95 1.99
C LEU A 76 29.12 21.53 1.44
N LYS A 77 30.08 20.66 1.79
CA LYS A 77 30.06 19.25 1.39
C LYS A 77 28.83 18.54 1.99
N THR A 78 28.55 18.74 3.28
CA THR A 78 27.35 18.19 3.91
C THR A 78 26.06 18.67 3.23
N LEU A 79 25.97 19.96 2.88
CA LEU A 79 24.82 20.48 2.14
C LEU A 79 24.67 19.81 0.77
N LEU A 80 25.78 19.62 0.05
CA LEU A 80 25.78 18.95 -1.25
C LEU A 80 25.28 17.50 -1.12
N ASP A 81 25.77 16.77 -0.13
CA ASP A 81 25.37 15.38 0.13
C ASP A 81 23.85 15.28 0.43
N ILE A 82 23.33 16.16 1.30
CA ILE A 82 21.89 16.27 1.57
C ILE A 82 21.09 16.60 0.31
N GLY A 83 21.60 17.52 -0.52
CA GLY A 83 20.99 17.88 -1.80
C GLY A 83 20.90 16.68 -2.74
N ASN A 84 21.98 15.91 -2.88
CA ASN A 84 22.04 14.72 -3.71
C ASN A 84 21.06 13.64 -3.24
N ASP A 85 20.96 13.39 -1.93
CA ASP A 85 19.99 12.44 -1.36
C ASP A 85 18.55 12.82 -1.71
N ARG A 86 18.24 14.12 -1.70
CA ARG A 86 16.92 14.64 -2.10
C ARG A 86 16.66 14.45 -3.59
N PHE A 87 17.66 14.58 -4.46
CA PHE A 87 17.51 14.24 -5.88
C PHE A 87 17.21 12.76 -6.09
N VAL A 88 17.92 11.87 -5.40
CA VAL A 88 17.67 10.42 -5.47
C VAL A 88 16.24 10.09 -5.02
N GLU A 89 15.74 10.71 -3.95
CA GLU A 89 14.36 10.50 -3.53
C GLU A 89 13.34 11.09 -4.53
N ASN A 90 13.64 12.24 -5.14
CA ASN A 90 12.79 12.81 -6.19
C ASN A 90 12.68 11.86 -7.39
N ASP A 91 13.77 11.22 -7.80
CA ASP A 91 13.78 10.27 -8.91
C ASP A 91 12.93 9.03 -8.61
N LYS A 92 12.99 8.52 -7.38
CA LYS A 92 12.09 7.43 -6.93
C LYS A 92 10.62 7.85 -7.01
N ARG A 93 10.28 9.09 -6.63
CA ARG A 93 8.91 9.62 -6.75
C ARG A 93 8.48 9.72 -8.21
N ILE A 94 9.35 10.21 -9.10
CA ILE A 94 9.09 10.27 -10.55
C ILE A 94 8.83 8.87 -11.12
N ALA A 95 9.65 7.89 -10.75
CA ALA A 95 9.49 6.51 -11.21
C ALA A 95 8.14 5.91 -10.76
N ARG A 96 7.79 6.06 -9.47
CA ARG A 96 6.48 5.63 -8.95
C ARG A 96 5.32 6.30 -9.69
N PHE A 97 5.42 7.60 -9.96
CA PHE A 97 4.38 8.34 -10.68
C PHE A 97 4.21 7.89 -12.12
N ARG A 98 5.32 7.67 -12.83
CA ARG A 98 5.29 7.11 -14.19
C ARG A 98 4.63 5.73 -14.22
N SER A 99 4.95 4.86 -13.25
CA SER A 99 4.32 3.54 -13.14
C SER A 99 2.83 3.67 -12.86
N ALA A 100 2.45 4.43 -11.83
CA ALA A 100 1.05 4.60 -11.42
C ALA A 100 0.19 5.20 -12.55
N LEU A 101 0.70 6.20 -13.26
CA LEU A 101 -0.01 6.80 -14.38
C LEU A 101 -0.17 5.83 -15.56
N ARG A 102 0.88 5.05 -15.87
CA ARG A 102 0.80 4.02 -16.90
C ARG A 102 -0.27 2.99 -16.55
N ASP A 103 -0.20 2.40 -15.35
CA ASP A 103 -1.16 1.41 -14.86
C ASP A 103 -2.60 1.93 -14.84
N ALA A 104 -2.77 3.21 -14.50
CA ALA A 104 -4.08 3.85 -14.45
C ALA A 104 -4.68 4.09 -15.85
N VAL A 105 -3.85 4.31 -16.87
CA VAL A 105 -4.30 4.57 -18.25
C VAL A 105 -4.47 3.27 -19.05
N THR A 106 -3.57 2.30 -18.89
CA THR A 106 -3.64 1.03 -19.62
C THR A 106 -4.54 -0.01 -18.95
N GLY A 107 -5.03 0.28 -17.75
CA GLY A 107 -5.59 -0.74 -16.86
C GLY A 107 -4.48 -1.50 -16.14
N ARG A 108 -4.77 -1.94 -14.91
CA ARG A 108 -3.81 -2.71 -14.12
C ARG A 108 -3.57 -4.04 -14.83
N PRO A 109 -2.32 -4.45 -15.09
CA PRO A 109 -2.08 -5.82 -15.53
C PRO A 109 -2.72 -6.77 -14.52
N ALA A 110 -3.39 -7.82 -15.01
CA ALA A 110 -4.01 -8.83 -14.16
C ALA A 110 -2.97 -9.27 -13.12
N LYS A 111 -3.36 -9.28 -11.83
CA LYS A 111 -2.45 -9.74 -10.76
C LYS A 111 -2.12 -11.19 -11.06
N VAL A 112 -0.94 -11.44 -11.60
CA VAL A 112 -0.46 -12.79 -11.81
C VAL A 112 -0.07 -13.32 -10.43
N GLY A 113 -0.61 -14.48 -10.04
CA GLY A 113 -0.26 -15.12 -8.77
C GLY A 113 1.23 -15.50 -8.72
N GLU A 114 1.71 -15.91 -7.54
CA GLU A 114 3.11 -16.24 -7.22
C GLU A 114 3.77 -17.26 -8.20
N ASN A 115 2.97 -17.93 -9.03
CA ASN A 115 3.40 -18.95 -10.00
C ASN A 115 3.05 -18.63 -11.47
N GLY A 116 2.76 -17.38 -11.85
CA GLY A 116 2.38 -17.10 -13.24
C GLY A 116 0.92 -17.42 -13.59
N VAL A 117 0.12 -17.86 -12.61
CA VAL A 117 -1.27 -18.27 -12.81
C VAL A 117 -2.19 -17.08 -12.60
N ASP A 118 -3.08 -16.84 -13.57
CA ASP A 118 -4.12 -15.82 -13.51
C ASP A 118 -4.89 -15.87 -12.19
N TRP A 119 -5.18 -14.69 -11.63
CA TRP A 119 -5.98 -14.56 -10.42
C TRP A 119 -7.39 -15.11 -10.65
N GLU A 120 -7.69 -16.30 -10.10
CA GLU A 120 -9.03 -16.88 -10.15
C GLU A 120 -10.08 -15.86 -9.68
N ASP A 121 -11.14 -15.70 -10.49
CA ASP A 121 -12.33 -14.93 -10.17
C ASP A 121 -12.81 -15.28 -8.74
N PRO A 122 -13.09 -14.28 -7.89
CA PRO A 122 -13.69 -14.50 -6.57
C PRO A 122 -14.87 -15.49 -6.56
N ALA A 123 -15.68 -15.53 -7.62
CA ALA A 123 -16.77 -16.49 -7.78
C ALA A 123 -16.26 -17.93 -7.96
N ALA A 124 -15.28 -18.14 -8.86
CA ALA A 124 -14.65 -19.43 -9.09
C ALA A 124 -13.94 -19.97 -7.83
N ARG A 125 -13.29 -19.09 -7.06
CA ARG A 125 -12.66 -19.44 -5.77
C ARG A 125 -13.69 -19.89 -4.73
N LYS A 126 -14.86 -19.23 -4.67
CA LYS A 126 -15.93 -19.59 -3.74
C LYS A 126 -16.57 -20.93 -4.10
N GLU A 127 -16.78 -21.18 -5.39
CA GLU A 127 -17.34 -22.42 -5.89
C GLU A 127 -16.40 -23.61 -5.65
N ARG A 128 -15.11 -23.44 -5.93
CA ARG A 128 -14.08 -24.44 -5.62
C ARG A 128 -14.04 -24.78 -4.13
N LYS A 129 -14.01 -23.78 -3.25
CA LYS A 129 -14.04 -24.01 -1.79
C LYS A 129 -15.33 -24.69 -1.32
N ARG A 130 -16.47 -24.41 -1.97
CA ARG A 130 -17.74 -25.07 -1.67
C ARG A 130 -17.72 -26.54 -2.10
N ALA A 131 -17.19 -26.83 -3.28
CA ALA A 131 -17.04 -28.20 -3.78
C ALA A 131 -16.05 -29.02 -2.95
N GLU A 132 -14.90 -28.43 -2.58
CA GLU A 132 -13.90 -29.07 -1.71
C GLU A 132 -14.45 -29.32 -0.30
N GLY A 133 -15.18 -28.35 0.26
CA GLY A 133 -15.88 -28.51 1.54
C GLY A 133 -16.95 -29.61 1.51
N LEU A 134 -17.70 -29.72 0.41
CA LEU A 134 -18.71 -30.76 0.22
C LEU A 134 -18.08 -32.15 0.10
N ARG A 135 -16.94 -32.27 -0.59
CA ARG A 135 -16.17 -33.52 -0.67
C ARG A 135 -15.65 -33.95 0.70
N ARG A 136 -15.09 -33.02 1.46
CA ARG A 136 -14.58 -33.30 2.81
C ARG A 136 -15.69 -33.71 3.79
N GLN A 137 -16.90 -33.14 3.63
CA GLN A 137 -18.08 -33.59 4.38
C GLN A 137 -18.53 -35.01 3.99
N ALA A 138 -18.52 -35.34 2.70
CA ALA A 138 -18.88 -36.69 2.24
C ALA A 138 -17.90 -37.77 2.74
N GLU A 139 -16.60 -37.45 2.75
CA GLU A 139 -15.54 -38.32 3.29
C GLU A 139 -15.67 -38.53 4.81
N MET A 140 -16.00 -37.47 5.56
CA MET A 140 -16.26 -37.58 7.00
C MET A 140 -17.55 -38.37 7.32
N ALA A 141 -18.59 -38.23 6.49
CA ALA A 141 -19.83 -38.99 6.66
C ALA A 141 -19.66 -40.49 6.37
N THR A 142 -18.78 -40.85 5.42
CA THR A 142 -18.44 -42.25 5.14
C THR A 142 -17.54 -42.84 6.23
N ALA A 143 -16.57 -42.08 6.76
CA ALA A 143 -15.75 -42.51 7.90
C ALA A 143 -16.57 -42.69 9.20
N GLY A 144 -17.53 -41.82 9.48
CA GLY A 144 -18.43 -41.93 10.64
C GLY A 144 -19.39 -43.12 10.59
N ARG A 145 -19.72 -43.61 9.38
CA ARG A 145 -20.61 -44.77 9.19
C ARG A 145 -19.93 -46.11 9.46
N VAL A 146 -18.60 -46.17 9.40
CA VAL A 146 -17.81 -47.36 9.74
C VAL A 146 -17.60 -47.48 11.26
N GLY A 147 -17.61 -46.37 12.01
CA GLY A 147 -17.45 -46.36 13.48
C GLY A 147 -18.69 -46.81 14.28
N SER A 148 -19.89 -46.82 13.68
CA SER A 148 -21.15 -47.10 14.40
C SER A 148 -21.48 -48.61 14.52
N VAL A 149 -20.78 -49.49 13.80
CA VAL A 149 -21.07 -50.94 13.79
C VAL A 149 -20.23 -51.72 14.83
N ALA A 150 -19.18 -51.14 15.40
CA ALA A 150 -18.24 -51.86 16.27
C ALA A 150 -18.44 -51.68 17.79
N GLY A 151 -19.47 -50.96 18.24
CA GLY A 151 -19.57 -50.51 19.64
C GLY A 151 -20.90 -50.77 20.33
N LYS A 152 -21.37 -52.03 20.41
CA LYS A 152 -22.40 -52.44 21.38
C LYS A 152 -22.13 -53.84 21.91
N HIS A 153 -21.27 -53.92 22.94
CA HIS A 153 -21.31 -54.97 23.94
C HIS A 153 -20.63 -54.46 25.22
N ASN A 154 -21.46 -54.10 26.21
CA ASN A 154 -21.44 -54.58 27.59
C ASN A 154 -21.82 -53.46 28.58
N GLU A 155 -22.99 -53.60 29.19
CA GLU A 155 -23.44 -52.83 30.36
C GLU A 155 -22.94 -53.49 31.66
N SER A 156 -22.98 -52.68 32.71
CA SER A 156 -22.98 -52.99 34.15
C SER A 156 -21.65 -53.24 34.86
N ALA A 157 -21.25 -52.28 35.72
CA ALA A 157 -21.26 -52.45 37.18
C ALA A 157 -20.72 -51.22 37.95
N SER A 158 -21.49 -50.84 38.98
CA SER A 158 -21.13 -50.25 40.29
C SER A 158 -20.39 -48.90 40.42
N ASP A 159 -21.11 -47.94 41.01
CA ASP A 159 -20.82 -47.19 42.25
C ASP A 159 -19.34 -46.94 42.63
N GLN A 160 -18.97 -45.66 42.81
CA GLN A 160 -18.82 -45.04 44.13
C GLN A 160 -18.22 -43.63 44.04
N ASP A 161 -18.72 -42.78 44.93
CA ASP A 161 -18.22 -41.46 45.27
C ASP A 161 -16.72 -41.45 45.60
N ASN A 162 -16.02 -40.37 45.23
CA ASN A 162 -15.20 -39.69 46.22
C ASN A 162 -14.91 -38.23 45.79
N ASP A 163 -15.37 -37.31 46.63
CA ASP A 163 -14.81 -35.98 46.78
C ASP A 163 -13.32 -36.05 47.18
N LEU A 164 -12.55 -35.02 46.80
CA LEU A 164 -11.68 -34.22 47.68
C LEU A 164 -10.43 -33.67 46.96
N HIS A 165 -10.45 -32.34 46.85
CA HIS A 165 -9.38 -31.40 47.25
C HIS A 165 -8.02 -31.39 46.55
N GLY A 166 -7.48 -30.17 46.43
CA GLY A 166 -6.07 -29.89 46.13
C GLY A 166 -5.95 -29.08 44.85
N ASP A 167 -6.28 -27.78 44.83
CA ASP A 167 -5.49 -26.69 45.39
C ASP A 167 -4.18 -26.41 44.62
N ASN A 168 -3.97 -25.13 44.35
CA ASN A 168 -2.72 -24.48 43.95
C ASN A 168 -2.04 -24.87 42.63
N ALA A 169 -1.98 -23.92 41.68
CA ALA A 169 -0.92 -22.90 41.72
C ALA A 169 -0.80 -22.18 40.36
N LEU A 170 -0.94 -20.85 40.46
CA LEU A 170 -0.26 -19.89 39.61
C LEU A 170 1.18 -20.29 39.27
N LYS A 171 1.51 -20.19 37.98
CA LYS A 171 2.79 -19.76 37.37
C LYS A 171 2.55 -19.84 35.86
N GLY A 172 2.30 -18.74 35.15
CA GLY A 172 3.22 -17.62 35.02
C GLY A 172 4.38 -18.07 34.14
N LEU A 173 4.39 -17.66 32.87
CA LEU A 173 5.55 -17.12 32.20
C LEU A 173 5.13 -16.59 30.81
N PHE A 174 5.63 -15.38 30.55
CA PHE A 174 5.82 -14.66 29.30
C PHE A 174 5.67 -15.45 27.99
#